data_AF-A0A7C4I951-F1
#
_entry.id   AF-A0A7C4I951-F1
#
_cell.length_a   1.000
_cell.length_b   1.000
_cell.length_c   1.000
_cell.angle_alpha   90.00
_cell.angle_beta   90.00
_cell.angle_gamma   90.00
#
_symmetry.space_group_name_H-M   'P 1'
#
loop_
_entity.id
_entity.type
_entity.pdbx_description
1 polymer ?
#
loop_
_entity_poly.entity_id
_entity_poly.type
_entity_poly.pdbx_seq_one_letter_code
_entity_poly.pdbx_strand_id
1 'polypeptide(L)'
;MLVAITGNLGKGKTLTLTYLAWNNFFIRRKKIYANYDLYGIPFTKITTIGSLEQIMPLEEEDVLTKQEIVFLGDELWRWISARTIGKGSKERKDLIDRILLGSRKAFVTVIYTVQNLQQIDVWIRKTTDLFVYPVLYNNILNIYFLSNPVGNPTLEQLYKYSTDKPLKIKAEPFYAMFNTYQRIPMIGDGFDDMKERVINIRKNPALQRYILIDLRKDWDYFEKYCEKIEKTFWLYNEETYEKDFKEGKLPYQQEARELGLDQWYLRIDKNELV
;
A
#
# COMPACT_ATOMS: atom_id res chain seq x y z
N MET A 1 12.81 2.71 -4.16
CA MET A 1 12.48 3.83 -3.24
C MET A 1 11.85 3.27 -1.98
N LEU A 2 12.19 3.77 -0.80
CA LEU A 2 11.64 3.35 0.49
C LEU A 2 10.77 4.46 1.11
N VAL A 3 9.51 4.15 1.42
CA VAL A 3 8.55 5.08 2.00
C VAL A 3 8.00 4.51 3.30
N ALA A 4 8.20 5.22 4.41
CA ALA A 4 7.73 4.79 5.73
C ALA A 4 6.48 5.58 6.15
N ILE A 5 5.37 4.88 6.38
CA ILE A 5 4.16 5.42 7.00
C ILE A 5 4.23 5.17 8.51
N THR A 6 4.36 6.24 9.29
CA THR A 6 4.56 6.17 10.74
C THR A 6 3.43 6.85 11.51
N GLY A 7 3.19 6.42 12.75
CA GLY A 7 2.18 7.01 13.64
C GLY A 7 1.57 5.99 14.58
N ASN A 8 0.91 6.46 15.63
CA ASN A 8 0.28 5.58 16.63
C ASN A 8 -0.90 4.76 16.06
N LEU A 9 -1.40 3.83 16.87
CA LEU A 9 -2.58 3.03 16.53
C LEU A 9 -3.77 3.95 16.20
N GLY A 10 -4.55 3.58 15.18
CA GLY A 10 -5.75 4.32 14.78
C GLY A 10 -5.52 5.60 13.98
N LYS A 11 -4.27 6.00 13.69
CA LYS A 11 -3.97 7.22 12.91
C LYS A 11 -4.25 7.12 11.41
N GLY A 12 -4.59 5.94 10.90
CA GLY A 12 -4.89 5.71 9.48
C GLY A 12 -3.71 5.18 8.66
N LYS A 13 -2.72 4.52 9.26
CA LYS A 13 -1.55 3.99 8.53
C LYS A 13 -1.90 3.00 7.42
N THR A 14 -2.61 1.93 7.75
CA THR A 14 -3.06 0.92 6.75
C THR A 14 -4.05 1.53 5.75
N LEU A 15 -4.84 2.52 6.18
CA LEU A 15 -5.73 3.29 5.29
C LEU A 15 -4.92 4.10 4.26
N THR A 16 -3.87 4.80 4.69
CA THR A 16 -2.95 5.52 3.80
C THR A 16 -2.19 4.55 2.89
N LEU A 17 -1.72 3.41 3.42
CA LEU A 17 -1.06 2.37 2.61
C LEU A 17 -1.99 1.87 1.50
N THR A 18 -3.28 1.65 1.82
CA THR A 18 -4.30 1.18 0.87
C THR A 18 -4.68 2.26 -0.15
N TYR A 19 -4.77 3.53 0.26
CA TYR A 19 -4.91 4.63 -0.69
C TYR A 19 -3.74 4.69 -1.68
N LEU A 20 -2.51 4.54 -1.20
CA LEU A 20 -1.32 4.52 -2.04
C LEU A 20 -1.30 3.28 -2.95
N ALA A 21 -1.84 2.14 -2.51
CA ALA A 21 -2.07 0.97 -3.36
C ALA A 21 -2.97 1.32 -4.55
N TRP A 22 -4.15 1.86 -4.25
CA TRP A 22 -5.14 2.27 -5.24
C TRP A 22 -4.55 3.27 -6.23
N ASN A 23 -3.91 4.33 -5.72
CA ASN A 23 -3.31 5.35 -6.56
C ASN A 23 -2.18 4.80 -7.44
N ASN A 24 -1.33 3.91 -6.91
CA ASN A 24 -0.26 3.33 -7.72
C ASN A 24 -0.78 2.37 -8.79
N PHE A 25 -1.83 1.61 -8.51
CA PHE A 25 -2.43 0.71 -9.49
C PHE A 25 -3.17 1.48 -10.59
N PHE A 26 -4.18 2.28 -10.23
CA PHE A 26 -5.09 2.90 -11.19
C PHE A 26 -4.49 4.14 -11.86
N ILE A 27 -3.73 4.95 -11.12
CA ILE A 27 -3.23 6.24 -11.62
C ILE A 27 -1.78 6.11 -12.10
N ARG A 28 -0.92 5.44 -11.34
CA ARG A 28 0.50 5.25 -11.71
C ARG A 28 0.76 4.00 -12.53
N ARG A 29 -0.24 3.13 -12.73
CA ARG A 29 -0.14 1.94 -13.59
C ARG A 29 0.99 0.99 -13.18
N LYS A 30 1.18 0.82 -11.87
CA LYS A 30 2.18 -0.09 -11.32
C LYS A 30 1.51 -1.35 -10.81
N LYS A 31 2.19 -2.49 -10.99
CA LYS A 31 1.78 -3.74 -10.33
C LYS A 31 1.96 -3.62 -8.82
N ILE A 32 1.01 -4.20 -8.08
CA ILE A 32 0.98 -4.15 -6.62
C ILE A 32 1.32 -5.50 -6.03
N TYR A 33 2.25 -5.48 -5.09
CA TYR A 33 2.57 -6.59 -4.21
C TYR A 33 2.23 -6.17 -2.78
N ALA A 34 1.66 -7.04 -1.97
CA ALA A 34 1.29 -6.70 -0.60
C ALA A 34 1.39 -7.90 0.35
N ASN A 35 1.66 -7.63 1.62
CA ASN A 35 1.66 -8.66 2.68
C ASN A 35 0.30 -8.77 3.42
N TYR A 36 -0.65 -7.92 3.08
CA TYR A 36 -2.02 -7.88 3.60
C TYR A 36 -3.00 -8.02 2.44
N ASP A 37 -4.28 -8.25 2.73
CA ASP A 37 -5.28 -8.47 1.68
C ASP A 37 -5.88 -7.14 1.25
N LEU A 38 -5.81 -6.89 -0.05
CA LEU A 38 -6.48 -5.79 -0.72
C LEU A 38 -7.78 -6.29 -1.34
N TYR A 39 -8.82 -5.47 -1.23
CA TYR A 39 -10.13 -5.75 -1.79
C TYR A 39 -10.42 -4.75 -2.89
N GLY A 40 -10.82 -5.23 -4.06
CA GLY A 40 -11.10 -4.40 -5.23
C GLY A 40 -9.86 -3.92 -6.00
N ILE A 41 -8.66 -4.18 -5.51
CA ILE A 41 -7.38 -3.80 -6.13
C ILE A 41 -6.61 -5.09 -6.45
N PRO A 42 -6.28 -5.36 -7.73
CA PRO A 42 -5.45 -6.51 -8.08
C PRO A 42 -4.07 -6.43 -7.45
N PHE A 43 -3.61 -7.54 -6.86
CA PHE A 43 -2.32 -7.61 -6.18
C PHE A 43 -1.77 -9.04 -6.13
N THR A 44 -0.46 -9.15 -5.97
CA THR A 44 0.20 -10.42 -5.63
C THR A 44 0.54 -10.44 -4.13
N LYS A 45 0.15 -11.52 -3.44
CA LYS A 45 0.39 -11.67 -2.01
C LYS A 45 1.84 -12.11 -1.76
N ILE A 46 2.54 -11.44 -0.85
CA ILE A 46 3.88 -11.80 -0.42
C ILE A 46 3.86 -12.13 1.07
N THR A 47 4.16 -13.39 1.41
CA THR A 47 4.26 -13.85 2.80
C THR A 47 5.56 -14.59 3.10
N THR A 48 6.39 -14.84 2.09
CA THR A 48 7.65 -15.58 2.20
C THR A 48 8.87 -14.76 1.77
N ILE A 49 10.04 -15.12 2.30
CA ILE A 49 11.31 -14.45 1.98
C ILE A 49 11.71 -14.67 0.52
N GLY A 50 11.55 -15.89 -0.01
CA GLY A 50 11.95 -16.19 -1.39
C GLY A 50 11.16 -15.37 -2.40
N SER A 51 9.86 -15.17 -2.16
CA SER A 51 9.04 -14.27 -2.99
C SER A 51 9.39 -12.80 -2.85
N LEU A 52 9.83 -12.36 -1.66
CA LEU A 52 10.34 -11.01 -1.45
C LEU A 52 11.66 -10.79 -2.21
N GLU A 53 12.55 -11.77 -2.18
CA GLU A 53 13.81 -11.78 -2.94
C GLU A 53 13.56 -11.81 -4.45
N GLN A 54 12.56 -12.57 -4.91
CA GLN A 54 12.19 -12.62 -6.33
C GLN A 54 11.75 -11.26 -6.88
N ILE A 55 11.03 -10.45 -6.09
CA ILE A 55 10.60 -9.11 -6.53
C ILE A 55 11.69 -8.05 -6.34
N MET A 56 12.67 -8.30 -5.46
CA MET A 56 13.78 -7.40 -5.16
C MET A 56 15.09 -8.20 -5.09
N PRO A 57 15.58 -8.69 -6.24
CA PRO A 57 16.76 -9.53 -6.27
C PRO A 57 18.01 -8.75 -5.85
N LEU A 58 18.95 -9.48 -5.23
CA LEU A 58 20.21 -8.91 -4.76
C LEU A 58 21.27 -8.79 -5.87
N GLU A 59 21.08 -9.56 -6.95
CA GLU A 59 21.97 -9.57 -8.11
C GLU A 59 21.61 -8.47 -9.12
N GLU A 60 22.56 -8.08 -9.97
CA GLU A 60 22.32 -7.08 -11.01
C GLU A 60 21.37 -7.64 -12.07
N GLU A 61 20.28 -6.92 -12.28
CA GLU A 61 19.34 -7.18 -13.37
C GLU A 61 19.31 -5.99 -14.32
N ASP A 62 18.95 -6.25 -15.58
CA ASP A 62 18.68 -5.19 -16.55
C ASP A 62 17.36 -4.49 -16.21
N VAL A 63 17.47 -3.49 -15.36
CA VAL A 63 16.35 -2.67 -14.87
C VAL A 63 15.78 -1.75 -15.95
N LEU A 64 16.50 -1.51 -17.06
CA LEU A 64 16.04 -0.63 -18.12
C LEU A 64 14.85 -1.21 -18.90
N THR A 65 14.67 -2.53 -18.84
CA THR A 65 13.57 -3.24 -19.50
C THR A 65 12.39 -3.53 -18.58
N LYS A 66 12.52 -3.22 -17.28
CA LYS A 66 11.51 -3.56 -16.28
C LYS A 66 10.52 -2.42 -16.04
N GLN A 67 9.26 -2.80 -15.87
CA GLN A 67 8.23 -1.91 -15.36
C GLN A 67 8.39 -1.72 -13.85
N GLU A 68 8.19 -0.48 -13.37
CA GLU A 68 8.27 -0.20 -11.94
C GLU A 68 7.12 -0.89 -11.20
N ILE A 69 7.44 -1.57 -10.09
CA ILE A 69 6.45 -2.23 -9.25
C ILE A 69 6.40 -1.61 -7.85
N VAL A 70 5.31 -1.85 -7.12
CA VAL A 70 5.13 -1.36 -5.74
C VAL A 70 4.91 -2.52 -4.80
N PHE A 71 5.69 -2.56 -3.72
CA PHE A 71 5.47 -3.47 -2.59
C PHE A 71 4.91 -2.70 -1.39
N LEU A 72 3.84 -3.23 -0.79
CA LEU A 72 3.12 -2.65 0.33
C LEU A 72 3.25 -3.56 1.55
N GLY A 73 4.07 -3.13 2.52
CA GLY A 73 4.31 -3.87 3.76
C GLY A 73 3.54 -3.29 4.94
N ASP A 74 2.36 -3.80 5.25
CA ASP A 74 1.68 -3.45 6.50
C ASP A 74 2.37 -4.13 7.69
N GLU A 75 2.52 -3.40 8.79
CA GLU A 75 3.27 -3.80 9.97
C GLU A 75 4.65 -4.40 9.67
N LEU A 76 5.37 -3.87 8.67
CA LEU A 76 6.64 -4.42 8.19
C LEU A 76 7.71 -4.51 9.29
N TRP A 77 7.60 -3.70 10.34
CA TRP A 77 8.44 -3.78 11.54
C TRP A 77 8.50 -5.18 12.18
N ARG A 78 7.50 -6.03 11.94
CA ARG A 78 7.54 -7.44 12.34
C ARG A 78 8.65 -8.22 11.63
N TRP A 79 8.92 -7.89 10.37
CA TRP A 79 9.93 -8.55 9.54
C TRP A 79 11.32 -7.97 9.74
N ILE A 80 11.42 -6.66 9.99
CA ILE A 80 12.69 -5.90 10.09
C ILE A 80 12.94 -5.30 11.48
N SER A 81 12.47 -6.00 12.52
CA SER A 81 12.55 -5.48 13.88
C SER A 81 14.00 -5.22 14.31
N ALA A 82 14.23 -4.08 14.97
CA ALA A 82 15.51 -3.78 15.63
C ALA A 82 15.81 -4.74 16.79
N ARG A 83 14.80 -5.44 17.31
CA ARG A 83 14.91 -6.38 18.43
C ARG A 83 14.60 -7.80 17.98
N THR A 84 15.58 -8.47 17.42
CA THR A 84 15.52 -9.90 17.11
C THR A 84 16.21 -10.71 18.22
N ILE A 85 15.45 -11.58 18.89
CA ILE A 85 15.95 -12.50 19.92
C ILE A 85 15.82 -13.92 19.37
N GLY A 86 16.94 -14.64 19.22
CA GLY A 86 16.97 -16.04 18.79
C GLY A 86 18.00 -16.34 17.69
N LYS A 87 18.52 -17.58 17.67
CA LYS A 87 19.45 -18.09 16.66
C LYS A 87 18.72 -18.18 15.30
N GLY A 88 19.32 -17.67 14.22
CA GLY A 88 18.70 -17.60 12.87
C GLY A 88 17.82 -16.36 12.60
N SER A 89 17.31 -15.69 13.65
CA SER A 89 16.52 -14.46 13.48
C SER A 89 17.36 -13.29 12.98
N LYS A 90 18.65 -13.26 13.31
CA LYS A 90 19.61 -12.26 12.83
C LYS A 90 19.92 -12.43 11.34
N GLU A 91 20.22 -13.65 10.89
CA GLU A 91 20.51 -13.94 9.49
C GLU A 91 19.32 -13.66 8.57
N ARG A 92 18.11 -14.05 9.02
CA ARG A 92 16.86 -13.74 8.33
C ARG A 92 16.65 -12.24 8.19
N LYS A 93 16.85 -11.49 9.28
CA LYS A 93 16.75 -10.03 9.28
C LYS A 93 17.78 -9.41 8.34
N ASP A 94 19.05 -9.82 8.43
CA ASP A 94 20.14 -9.30 7.60
C ASP A 94 19.89 -9.59 6.10
N LEU A 95 19.21 -10.69 5.77
CA LEU A 95 18.75 -10.98 4.41
C LEU A 95 17.63 -10.02 3.97
N ILE A 96 16.59 -9.86 4.79
CA ILE A 96 15.47 -8.96 4.47
C ILE A 96 15.95 -7.51 4.35
N ASP A 97 16.84 -7.07 5.23
CA ASP A 97 17.40 -5.73 5.18
C ASP A 97 18.20 -5.52 3.89
N ARG A 98 19.00 -6.51 3.46
CA ARG A 98 19.70 -6.47 2.16
C ARG A 98 18.72 -6.40 0.98
N ILE A 99 17.66 -7.20 0.99
CA ILE A 99 16.62 -7.20 -0.05
C ILE A 99 15.97 -5.81 -0.15
N LEU A 100 15.58 -5.22 0.99
CA LEU A 100 14.97 -3.89 1.02
C LEU A 100 15.93 -2.78 0.57
N LEU A 101 17.23 -2.88 0.92
CA LEU A 101 18.25 -1.95 0.43
C LEU A 101 18.46 -2.07 -1.09
N GLY A 102 18.29 -3.28 -1.65
CA GLY A 102 18.30 -3.55 -3.09
C GLY A 102 17.17 -2.86 -3.87
N SER A 103 16.05 -2.54 -3.21
CA SER A 103 14.86 -1.94 -3.85
C SER A 103 15.14 -0.66 -4.66
N ARG A 104 16.15 0.14 -4.29
CA ARG A 104 16.55 1.34 -5.05
C ARG A 104 17.08 1.02 -6.44
N LYS A 105 17.73 -0.13 -6.62
CA LYS A 105 18.25 -0.58 -7.91
C LYS A 105 17.28 -1.51 -8.63
N ALA A 106 16.44 -2.26 -7.91
CA ALA A 106 15.50 -3.21 -8.48
C ALA A 106 14.23 -2.61 -9.14
N PHE A 107 14.16 -1.28 -9.30
CA PHE A 107 12.97 -0.59 -9.83
C PHE A 107 11.69 -0.90 -9.03
N VAL A 108 11.84 -1.04 -7.70
CA VAL A 108 10.75 -1.31 -6.75
C VAL A 108 10.56 -0.13 -5.80
N THR A 109 9.32 0.31 -5.67
CA THR A 109 8.91 1.21 -4.60
C THR A 109 8.33 0.41 -3.44
N VAL A 110 8.99 0.44 -2.28
CA VAL A 110 8.52 -0.20 -1.06
C VAL A 110 7.87 0.84 -0.16
N ILE A 111 6.58 0.68 0.13
CA ILE A 111 5.82 1.51 1.05
C ILE A 111 5.44 0.64 2.23
N TYR A 112 5.74 1.05 3.44
CA TYR A 112 5.49 0.20 4.61
C TYR A 112 5.00 0.98 5.80
N THR A 113 4.26 0.30 6.69
CA THR A 113 3.77 0.90 7.92
C THR A 113 4.58 0.47 9.12
N VAL A 114 4.74 1.39 10.06
CA VAL A 114 5.35 1.13 11.37
C VAL A 114 4.67 1.99 12.44
N GLN A 115 4.58 1.48 13.68
CA GLN A 115 4.05 2.28 14.78
C GLN A 115 5.07 3.33 15.21
N ASN A 116 6.32 2.90 15.37
CA ASN A 116 7.43 3.75 15.70
C ASN A 116 8.70 3.37 14.90
N LEU A 117 9.33 4.34 14.24
CA LEU A 117 10.58 4.16 13.51
C LEU A 117 11.70 3.51 14.35
N GLN A 118 11.74 3.71 15.68
CA GLN A 118 12.71 3.04 16.55
C GLN A 118 12.58 1.50 16.55
N GLN A 119 11.44 0.95 16.10
CA GLN A 119 11.23 -0.49 15.94
C GLN A 119 11.92 -1.06 14.70
N ILE A 120 12.30 -0.21 13.73
CA ILE A 120 12.95 -0.62 12.49
C ILE A 120 14.46 -0.65 12.66
N ASP A 121 15.16 -1.46 11.88
CA ASP A 121 16.62 -1.38 11.79
C ASP A 121 17.12 0.03 11.42
N VAL A 122 18.28 0.41 11.96
CA VAL A 122 18.87 1.74 11.75
C VAL A 122 19.24 2.00 10.29
N TRP A 123 19.65 0.97 9.54
CA TRP A 123 20.03 1.09 8.14
C TRP A 123 18.83 1.35 7.24
N ILE A 124 17.73 0.62 7.46
CA ILE A 124 16.48 0.85 6.75
C ILE A 124 15.94 2.25 7.05
N ARG A 125 15.97 2.69 8.31
CA ARG A 125 15.59 4.07 8.67
C ARG A 125 16.40 5.13 7.92
N LYS A 126 17.72 4.97 7.88
CA LYS A 126 18.63 5.92 7.22
C LYS A 126 18.48 5.93 5.70
N THR A 127 18.01 4.83 5.13
CA THR A 127 17.83 4.67 3.67
C THR A 127 16.38 4.96 3.24
N THR A 128 15.47 5.17 4.20
CA THR A 128 14.10 5.59 3.90
C THR A 128 14.12 6.97 3.24
N ASP A 129 13.57 7.05 2.02
CA ASP A 129 13.56 8.26 1.20
C ASP A 129 12.51 9.26 1.66
N LEU A 130 11.34 8.75 2.08
CA LEU A 130 10.17 9.57 2.37
C LEU A 130 9.44 9.08 3.62
N PHE A 131 9.06 10.01 4.48
CA PHE A 131 8.25 9.71 5.66
C PHE A 131 6.85 10.25 5.46
N VAL A 132 5.86 9.42 5.77
CA VAL A 132 4.45 9.75 5.65
C VAL A 132 3.81 9.67 7.02
N TYR A 133 3.10 10.73 7.41
CA TYR A 133 2.38 10.78 8.67
C TYR A 133 0.88 11.01 8.43
N PRO A 134 0.02 10.05 8.73
CA PRO A 134 -1.42 10.20 8.56
C PRO A 134 -2.08 10.81 9.80
N VAL A 135 -3.03 11.70 9.57
CA VAL A 135 -3.93 12.24 10.59
C VAL A 135 -5.37 12.09 10.11
N LEU A 136 -6.06 11.10 10.68
CA LEU A 136 -7.49 10.90 10.47
C LEU A 136 -8.31 11.75 11.45
N TYR A 137 -9.18 12.60 10.91
CA TYR A 137 -10.13 13.41 11.68
C TYR A 137 -11.44 13.57 10.89
N ASN A 138 -12.59 13.29 11.53
CA ASN A 138 -13.92 13.42 10.93
C ASN A 138 -14.03 12.82 9.51
N ASN A 139 -13.59 11.57 9.34
CA ASN A 139 -13.60 10.87 8.05
C ASN A 139 -12.72 11.50 6.94
N ILE A 140 -11.88 12.48 7.29
CA ILE A 140 -10.87 13.05 6.39
C ILE A 140 -9.51 12.56 6.85
N LEU A 141 -8.83 11.85 5.96
CA LEU A 141 -7.45 11.43 6.13
C LEU A 141 -6.55 12.50 5.53
N ASN A 142 -5.77 13.16 6.39
CA ASN A 142 -4.74 14.10 6.00
C ASN A 142 -3.40 13.35 5.95
N ILE A 143 -2.77 13.30 4.79
CA ILE A 143 -1.51 12.61 4.56
C ILE A 143 -0.40 13.66 4.44
N TYR A 144 0.49 13.70 5.42
CA TYR A 144 1.64 14.60 5.43
C TYR A 144 2.87 13.87 4.90
N PHE A 145 3.52 14.45 3.90
CA PHE A 145 4.79 13.98 3.37
C PHE A 145 5.91 14.79 4.02
N LEU A 146 6.83 14.12 4.70
CA LEU A 146 7.88 14.73 5.51
C LEU A 146 9.24 14.36 4.91
N SER A 147 10.10 15.37 4.80
CA SER A 147 11.50 15.18 4.37
C SER A 147 12.37 14.51 5.43
N ASN A 148 11.95 14.56 6.70
CA ASN A 148 12.66 13.98 7.83
C ASN A 148 11.70 13.23 8.77
N PRO A 149 12.17 12.16 9.42
CA PRO A 149 11.35 11.44 10.38
C PRO A 149 11.17 12.25 11.65
N VAL A 150 9.93 12.44 12.07
CA VAL A 150 9.61 12.99 13.40
C VAL A 150 8.79 11.95 14.15
N GLY A 151 9.23 11.58 15.35
CA GLY A 151 8.48 10.69 16.24
C GLY A 151 7.36 11.47 16.92
N ASN A 152 6.11 11.03 16.78
CA ASN A 152 4.93 11.67 17.36
C ASN A 152 4.90 13.21 17.17
N PRO A 153 4.96 13.70 15.91
CA PRO A 153 5.02 15.13 15.64
C PRO A 153 3.78 15.84 16.16
N THR A 154 3.98 17.06 16.67
CA THR A 154 2.88 18.01 16.87
C THR A 154 2.34 18.47 15.51
N LEU A 155 1.13 19.03 15.49
CA LEU A 155 0.55 19.57 14.26
C LEU A 155 1.42 20.69 13.65
N GLU A 156 2.03 21.52 14.51
CA GLU A 156 2.98 22.55 14.10
C GLU A 156 4.21 21.95 13.41
N GLN A 157 4.78 20.87 13.97
CA GLN A 157 5.90 20.15 13.36
C GLN A 157 5.50 19.52 12.03
N LEU A 158 4.28 18.97 11.90
CA LEU A 158 3.79 18.48 10.62
C LEU A 158 3.74 19.58 9.57
N TYR A 159 3.19 20.75 9.90
CA TYR A 159 3.17 21.86 8.94
C TYR A 159 4.57 22.41 8.62
N LYS A 160 5.47 22.43 9.59
CA LYS A 160 6.84 22.91 9.40
C LYS A 160 7.69 21.97 8.55
N TYR A 161 7.56 20.67 8.75
CA TYR A 161 8.41 19.65 8.11
C TYR A 161 7.75 19.00 6.89
N SER A 162 6.47 19.27 6.64
CA SER A 162 5.85 18.76 5.43
C SER A 162 6.41 19.49 4.22
N THR A 163 6.74 18.73 3.19
CA THR A 163 7.22 19.29 1.92
C THR A 163 6.13 20.09 1.21
N ASP A 164 4.86 19.76 1.49
CA ASP A 164 3.69 20.28 0.80
C ASP A 164 2.49 20.43 1.74
N LYS A 165 1.40 21.00 1.22
CA LYS A 165 0.10 20.91 1.90
C LYS A 165 -0.29 19.43 2.05
N PRO A 166 -0.93 19.03 3.18
CA PRO A 166 -1.34 17.65 3.35
C PRO A 166 -2.33 17.26 2.26
N LEU A 167 -2.13 16.07 1.70
CA LEU A 167 -3.10 15.47 0.80
C LEU A 167 -4.32 15.05 1.62
N LYS A 168 -5.49 15.58 1.26
CA LYS A 168 -6.75 15.31 1.96
C LYS A 168 -7.56 14.34 1.14
N ILE A 169 -7.95 13.22 1.74
CA ILE A 169 -8.83 12.24 1.11
C ILE A 169 -9.96 11.85 2.06
N LYS A 170 -11.12 11.53 1.48
CA LYS A 170 -12.23 10.94 2.21
C LYS A 170 -11.86 9.50 2.58
N ALA A 171 -11.86 9.18 3.87
CA ALA A 171 -11.37 7.91 4.38
C ALA A 171 -12.32 6.74 4.11
N GLU A 172 -13.63 6.98 4.27
CA GLU A 172 -14.67 5.95 4.25
C GLU A 172 -14.60 4.97 3.06
N PRO A 173 -14.40 5.40 1.80
CA PRO A 173 -14.34 4.45 0.69
C PRO A 173 -13.15 3.49 0.78
N PHE A 174 -12.01 3.95 1.29
CA PHE A 174 -10.80 3.14 1.39
C PHE A 174 -10.86 2.10 2.50
N TYR A 175 -11.76 2.23 3.48
CA TYR A 175 -12.01 1.16 4.45
C TYR A 175 -12.66 -0.09 3.82
N ALA A 176 -13.33 0.06 2.67
CA ALA A 176 -13.84 -1.09 1.92
C ALA A 176 -12.71 -1.92 1.28
N MET A 177 -11.53 -1.34 1.09
CA MET A 177 -10.44 -1.91 0.29
C MET A 177 -9.40 -2.71 1.12
N PHE A 178 -9.55 -2.78 2.44
CA PHE A 178 -8.70 -3.61 3.30
C PHE A 178 -9.49 -4.12 4.52
N ASN A 179 -9.01 -5.20 5.14
CA ASN A 179 -9.62 -5.76 6.34
C ASN A 179 -8.92 -5.23 7.61
N THR A 180 -9.59 -4.36 8.36
CA THR A 180 -9.07 -3.76 9.60
C THR A 180 -8.79 -4.78 10.72
N TYR A 181 -9.37 -5.98 10.63
CA TYR A 181 -9.15 -7.07 11.59
C TYR A 181 -8.02 -8.03 11.20
N GLN A 182 -7.41 -7.84 10.02
CA GLN A 182 -6.35 -8.71 9.55
C GLN A 182 -5.09 -8.53 10.41
N ARG A 183 -4.54 -9.66 10.87
CA ARG A 183 -3.23 -9.69 11.53
C ARG A 183 -2.18 -10.09 10.51
N ILE A 184 -1.09 -9.34 10.46
CA ILE A 184 0.04 -9.66 9.57
C ILE A 184 0.93 -10.72 10.23
N PRO A 185 1.12 -11.89 9.60
CA PRO A 185 1.99 -12.91 10.13
C PRO A 185 3.47 -12.51 10.00
N MET A 186 4.34 -13.22 10.73
CA MET A 186 5.77 -13.18 10.47
C MET A 186 6.03 -13.74 9.07
N ILE A 187 7.05 -13.21 8.38
CA ILE A 187 7.47 -13.71 7.08
C ILE A 187 7.94 -15.16 7.20
N GLY A 188 7.42 -16.01 6.34
CA GLY A 188 7.76 -17.44 6.25
C GLY A 188 9.00 -17.67 5.38
N ASP A 189 9.50 -18.90 5.42
CA ASP A 189 10.50 -19.40 4.46
C ASP A 189 9.81 -19.94 3.21
N GLY A 190 10.56 -20.12 2.12
CA GLY A 190 10.06 -20.67 0.85
C GLY A 190 9.57 -19.61 -0.14
N PHE A 191 8.63 -19.99 -0.98
CA PHE A 191 8.06 -19.18 -2.06
C PHE A 191 6.53 -19.23 -2.03
N ASP A 192 5.90 -18.07 -2.20
CA ASP A 192 4.48 -17.91 -2.47
C ASP A 192 4.15 -18.38 -3.92
N ASP A 193 2.87 -18.53 -4.25
CA ASP A 193 2.44 -18.92 -5.60
C ASP A 193 2.66 -17.83 -6.67
N MET A 194 2.98 -16.61 -6.23
CA MET A 194 3.22 -15.41 -7.04
C MET A 194 2.11 -15.11 -8.05
N LYS A 195 0.87 -15.52 -7.73
CA LYS A 195 -0.30 -15.26 -8.59
C LYS A 195 -0.94 -13.93 -8.22
N GLU A 196 -1.13 -13.08 -9.21
CA GLU A 196 -1.96 -11.89 -9.06
C GLU A 196 -3.41 -12.31 -8.86
N ARG A 197 -4.04 -11.71 -7.85
CA ARG A 197 -5.42 -11.99 -7.46
C ARG A 197 -6.18 -10.70 -7.18
N VAL A 198 -7.49 -10.76 -7.35
CA VAL A 198 -8.42 -9.74 -6.87
C VAL A 198 -9.38 -10.39 -5.89
N ILE A 199 -9.75 -9.66 -4.84
CA ILE A 199 -10.75 -10.08 -3.86
C ILE A 199 -11.88 -9.06 -3.91
N ASN A 200 -13.10 -9.49 -4.22
CA ASN A 200 -14.26 -8.58 -4.25
C ASN A 200 -14.48 -7.88 -2.89
N ILE A 201 -14.79 -6.59 -2.88
CA ILE A 201 -15.07 -5.84 -1.62
C ILE A 201 -16.25 -6.41 -0.84
N ARG A 202 -17.18 -7.09 -1.50
CA ARG A 202 -18.27 -7.82 -0.86
C ARG A 202 -17.78 -8.91 0.09
N LYS A 203 -16.58 -9.46 -0.15
CA LYS A 203 -15.94 -10.47 0.71
C LYS A 203 -15.19 -9.87 1.90
N ASN A 204 -15.13 -8.54 2.02
CA ASN A 204 -14.41 -7.89 3.12
C ASN A 204 -15.21 -8.02 4.44
N PRO A 205 -14.72 -8.82 5.42
CA PRO A 205 -15.46 -9.05 6.66
C PRO A 205 -15.54 -7.79 7.54
N ALA A 206 -14.56 -6.87 7.43
CA ALA A 206 -14.60 -5.60 8.15
C ALA A 206 -15.73 -4.72 7.61
N LEU A 207 -15.91 -4.69 6.30
CA LEU A 207 -16.98 -3.91 5.67
C LEU A 207 -18.36 -4.49 5.97
N GLN A 208 -18.53 -5.81 5.85
CA GLN A 208 -19.77 -6.51 6.20
C GLN A 208 -20.18 -6.22 7.64
N ARG A 209 -19.25 -6.37 8.59
CA ARG A 209 -19.50 -6.07 10.00
C ARG A 209 -19.92 -4.62 10.21
N TYR A 210 -19.18 -3.67 9.64
CA TYR A 210 -19.48 -2.25 9.78
C TYR A 210 -20.91 -1.92 9.32
N ILE A 211 -21.30 -2.39 8.14
CA ILE A 211 -22.61 -2.06 7.55
C ILE A 211 -23.75 -2.82 8.23
N LEU A 212 -23.61 -4.14 8.37
CA LEU A 212 -24.71 -5.00 8.81
C LEU A 212 -24.88 -4.98 10.34
N ILE A 213 -23.79 -4.84 11.10
CA ILE A 213 -23.81 -4.91 12.56
C ILE A 213 -23.77 -3.51 13.16
N ASP A 214 -22.74 -2.71 12.83
CA ASP A 214 -22.52 -1.42 13.50
C ASP A 214 -23.54 -0.37 13.02
N LEU A 215 -23.82 -0.30 11.72
CA LEU A 215 -24.84 0.58 11.15
C LEU A 215 -26.25 -0.03 11.11
N ARG A 216 -26.39 -1.33 11.39
CA ARG A 216 -27.66 -2.08 11.37
C ARG A 216 -28.42 -1.93 10.04
N LYS A 217 -27.70 -1.96 8.92
CA LYS A 217 -28.29 -1.95 7.58
C LYS A 217 -28.51 -3.37 7.07
N ASP A 218 -29.33 -3.53 6.06
CA ASP A 218 -29.61 -4.81 5.42
C ASP A 218 -28.65 -5.11 4.26
N TRP A 219 -28.82 -6.28 3.67
CA TRP A 219 -28.02 -6.72 2.53
C TRP A 219 -28.27 -5.88 1.27
N ASP A 220 -29.49 -5.38 1.05
CA ASP A 220 -29.78 -4.49 -0.09
C ASP A 220 -28.97 -3.18 0.00
N TYR A 221 -28.91 -2.58 1.19
CA TYR A 221 -28.04 -1.42 1.42
C TYR A 221 -26.56 -1.77 1.22
N PHE A 222 -26.10 -2.92 1.72
CA PHE A 222 -24.71 -3.37 1.56
C PHE A 222 -24.32 -3.52 0.09
N GLU A 223 -25.18 -4.13 -0.73
CA GLU A 223 -24.94 -4.30 -2.17
C GLU A 223 -24.88 -2.96 -2.89
N LYS A 224 -25.88 -2.08 -2.68
CA LYS A 224 -25.89 -0.72 -3.26
C LYS A 224 -24.66 0.10 -2.84
N TYR A 225 -24.21 -0.07 -1.61
CA TYR A 225 -23.00 0.57 -1.10
C TYR A 225 -21.75 0.04 -1.82
N CYS A 226 -21.62 -1.28 -1.97
CA CYS A 226 -20.51 -1.89 -2.70
C CYS A 226 -20.48 -1.44 -4.16
N GLU A 227 -21.61 -1.51 -4.86
CA GLU A 227 -21.74 -1.04 -6.26
C GLU A 227 -21.31 0.41 -6.42
N LYS A 228 -21.73 1.28 -5.49
CA LYS A 228 -21.35 2.69 -5.49
C LYS A 228 -19.83 2.85 -5.38
N ILE A 229 -19.18 2.17 -4.43
CA ILE A 229 -17.73 2.27 -4.26
C ILE A 229 -17.00 1.70 -5.48
N GLU A 230 -17.40 0.54 -5.97
CA GLU A 230 -16.79 -0.10 -7.14
C GLU A 230 -16.80 0.82 -8.35
N LYS A 231 -17.95 1.44 -8.63
CA LYS A 231 -18.09 2.40 -9.72
C LYS A 231 -17.29 3.67 -9.51
N THR A 232 -17.31 4.24 -8.31
CA THR A 232 -16.62 5.51 -8.02
C THR A 232 -15.09 5.37 -8.03
N PHE A 233 -14.56 4.22 -7.61
CA PHE A 233 -13.12 4.00 -7.45
C PHE A 233 -12.54 2.99 -8.45
N TRP A 234 -13.31 2.60 -9.47
CA TRP A 234 -12.93 1.63 -10.51
C TRP A 234 -12.46 0.29 -9.95
N LEU A 235 -13.04 -0.16 -8.84
CA LEU A 235 -12.60 -1.39 -8.21
C LEU A 235 -13.01 -2.61 -9.04
N TYR A 236 -12.13 -3.60 -9.04
CA TYR A 236 -12.34 -4.86 -9.73
C TYR A 236 -13.07 -5.89 -8.86
N ASN A 237 -13.90 -6.70 -9.50
CA ASN A 237 -14.27 -8.01 -8.98
C ASN A 237 -13.56 -9.08 -9.81
N GLU A 238 -13.71 -10.35 -9.43
CA GLU A 238 -13.03 -11.47 -10.10
C GLU A 238 -13.39 -11.55 -11.60
N GLU A 239 -14.66 -11.34 -11.95
CA GLU A 239 -15.12 -11.42 -13.34
C GLU A 239 -14.60 -10.27 -14.20
N THR A 240 -14.70 -9.03 -13.72
CA THR A 240 -14.23 -7.84 -14.45
C THR A 240 -12.71 -7.83 -14.58
N TYR A 241 -12.00 -8.30 -13.55
CA TYR A 241 -10.55 -8.45 -13.60
C TYR A 241 -10.13 -9.51 -14.62
N GLU A 242 -10.72 -10.70 -14.59
CA GLU A 242 -10.37 -11.76 -15.54
C GLU A 242 -10.59 -11.35 -16.99
N LYS A 243 -11.70 -10.63 -17.24
CA LYS A 243 -12.00 -10.08 -18.55
C LYS A 243 -10.92 -9.07 -18.98
N ASP A 244 -10.66 -8.06 -18.17
CA ASP A 244 -9.69 -7.01 -18.51
C ASP A 244 -8.27 -7.57 -18.62
N PHE A 245 -7.88 -8.52 -17.76
CA PHE A 245 -6.59 -9.19 -17.83
C PHE A 245 -6.40 -9.96 -19.14
N LYS A 246 -7.41 -10.73 -19.58
CA LYS A 246 -7.40 -11.46 -20.86
C LYS A 246 -7.37 -10.53 -22.06
N GLU A 247 -8.04 -9.38 -21.95
CA GLU A 247 -8.10 -8.36 -23.00
C GLU A 247 -6.88 -7.41 -22.98
N GLY A 248 -5.93 -7.58 -22.04
CA GLY A 248 -4.77 -6.68 -21.91
C GLY A 248 -5.13 -5.26 -21.46
N LYS A 249 -6.28 -5.10 -20.80
CA LYS A 249 -6.87 -3.80 -20.43
C LYS A 249 -6.56 -3.35 -19.02
N LEU A 250 -5.73 -4.07 -18.27
CA LEU A 250 -5.33 -3.58 -16.96
C LEU A 250 -4.50 -2.30 -17.08
N PRO A 251 -4.56 -1.38 -16.09
CA PRO A 251 -3.86 -0.11 -16.16
C PRO A 251 -2.37 -0.22 -16.49
N TYR A 252 -1.72 -1.27 -15.97
CA TYR A 252 -0.29 -1.51 -16.15
C TYR A 252 0.08 -2.27 -17.44
N GLN A 253 -0.90 -2.83 -18.18
CA GLN A 253 -0.69 -3.56 -19.44
C GLN A 253 -0.82 -2.66 -20.68
N GLN A 254 -1.46 -1.51 -20.54
CA GLN A 254 -1.74 -0.61 -21.65
C GLN A 254 -0.57 0.37 -21.88
N GLU A 255 -0.20 0.62 -23.14
CA GLU A 255 0.84 1.60 -23.44
C GLU A 255 0.42 3.01 -23.01
N ALA A 256 1.38 3.84 -22.60
CA ALA A 256 1.10 5.23 -22.19
C ALA A 256 0.43 6.04 -23.31
N ARG A 257 0.79 5.78 -24.57
CA ARG A 257 0.28 6.46 -25.77
C ARG A 257 -1.17 6.12 -26.11
N GLU A 258 -1.62 4.90 -25.81
CA GLU A 258 -2.96 4.41 -26.20
C GLU A 258 -4.09 5.06 -25.40
N LEU A 259 -3.76 5.79 -24.33
CA LEU A 259 -4.73 6.35 -23.38
C LEU A 259 -4.71 7.88 -23.33
N GLY A 260 -3.91 8.54 -24.18
CA GLY A 260 -3.82 10.00 -24.23
C GLY A 260 -3.34 10.65 -22.92
N LEU A 261 -2.55 9.94 -22.11
CA LEU A 261 -2.16 10.38 -20.76
C LEU A 261 -0.86 11.18 -20.68
N ASP A 262 -0.23 11.50 -21.82
CA ASP A 262 0.90 12.43 -21.93
C ASP A 262 0.56 13.82 -21.33
N GLN A 263 -0.73 14.09 -21.08
CA GLN A 263 -1.24 15.38 -20.56
C GLN A 263 -1.77 15.34 -19.11
N TRP A 264 -1.83 14.18 -18.43
CA TRP A 264 -2.52 14.09 -17.13
C TRP A 264 -1.71 14.56 -15.92
N TYR A 265 -0.38 14.64 -16.04
CA TYR A 265 0.47 15.21 -14.99
C TYR A 265 0.24 16.72 -14.74
N LEU A 266 -0.52 17.40 -15.63
CA LEU A 266 -0.77 18.84 -15.57
C LEU A 266 -2.20 19.25 -15.19
N ARG A 267 -3.11 18.30 -14.91
CA ARG A 267 -4.53 18.60 -14.57
C ARG A 267 -4.92 18.34 -13.12
N ILE A 268 -4.01 18.58 -12.17
CA ILE A 268 -4.40 18.92 -10.79
C ILE A 268 -4.27 20.44 -10.67
N ASP A 269 -5.07 21.17 -11.45
CA ASP A 269 -5.29 22.58 -11.18
C ASP A 269 -6.66 22.70 -10.47
N LYS A 270 -6.56 23.12 -9.21
CA LYS A 270 -7.56 23.81 -8.39
C LYS A 270 -9.01 23.77 -8.92
N ASN A 271 -9.87 22.94 -8.33
CA ASN A 271 -11.22 23.34 -7.86
C ASN A 271 -12.31 22.25 -7.79
N GLU A 272 -12.03 20.96 -7.94
CA GLU A 272 -13.12 19.97 -7.77
C GLU A 272 -12.70 18.80 -6.88
N LEU A 273 -12.74 19.06 -5.57
CA LEU A 273 -13.05 18.03 -4.58
C LEU A 273 -14.58 18.09 -4.37
N VAL A 274 -15.30 17.13 -4.96
CA VAL A 274 -16.71 16.84 -4.64
C VAL A 274 -16.77 15.54 -3.83
#